data_AF-A0AAD4BA08-F1
#
_entry.id   AF-A0AAD4BA08-F1
#
_cell.length_a   1.000
_cell.length_b   1.000
_cell.length_c   1.000
_cell.angle_alpha   90.00
_cell.angle_beta   90.00
_cell.angle_gamma   90.00
#
_symmetry.space_group_name_H-M   'P 1'
#
loop_
_entity.id
_entity.type
_entity.pdbx_description
1 polymer ?
#
loop_
_entity_poly.entity_id
_entity_poly.type
_entity_poly.pdbx_seq_one_letter_code
_entity_poly.pdbx_strand_id
1 'polypeptide(L)' 'MEAPPIPRQCVLCHRDGIYRCSDCFNQPLFCTPCIREQHRRNPFHRVQQWTGSFFEDSVAIASA' A
#
# COMPACT_ATOMS: atom_id res chain seq x y z
N MET A 1 -15.58 -9.23 3.40
CA MET A 1 -15.61 -7.78 3.15
C MET A 1 -14.73 -7.15 4.20
N GLU A 2 -13.71 -6.40 3.79
CA GLU A 2 -12.89 -5.63 4.74
C GLU A 2 -13.50 -4.23 4.86
N ALA A 3 -13.43 -3.63 6.05
CA ALA A 3 -13.89 -2.25 6.21
C ALA A 3 -13.01 -1.32 5.36
N PRO A 4 -13.58 -0.30 4.70
CA PRO A 4 -12.79 0.70 4.01
C PRO A 4 -11.76 1.31 4.96
N PRO A 5 -10.50 1.48 4.55
CA PRO A 5 -9.57 2.28 5.33
C PRO A 5 -10.11 3.71 5.40
N ILE A 6 -10.39 4.22 6.59
CA ILE A 6 -10.80 5.62 6.81
C ILE A 6 -9.99 6.15 7.98
N PRO A 7 -9.19 7.23 7.82
CA PRO A 7 -8.95 7.97 6.58
C PRO A 7 -8.01 7.21 5.60
N ARG A 8 -8.26 7.34 4.28
CA ARG A 8 -7.37 6.83 3.22
C ARG A 8 -6.20 7.77 2.99
N GLN A 9 -5.36 7.95 4.00
CA GLN A 9 -4.25 8.88 3.92
C GLN A 9 -2.93 8.16 3.90
N CYS A 10 -2.09 8.53 2.93
CA CYS A 10 -0.70 8.12 2.90
C CYS A 10 0.01 8.65 4.14
N VAL A 11 0.64 7.76 4.91
CA VAL A 11 1.36 8.12 6.15
C VAL A 11 2.54 9.09 5.92
N LEU A 12 3.05 9.19 4.70
CA LEU A 12 4.21 10.04 4.38
C LEU A 12 3.84 11.42 3.83
N CYS A 13 2.78 11.53 3.04
CA CYS A 13 2.45 12.78 2.33
C CYS A 13 0.98 13.20 2.44
N HIS A 14 0.16 12.47 3.21
CA HIS A 14 -1.24 12.75 3.48
C HIS A 14 -2.18 12.84 2.27
N ARG A 15 -1.70 12.48 1.07
CA ARG A 15 -2.53 12.25 -0.13
C ARG A 15 -3.31 10.94 -0.01
N ASP A 16 -4.21 10.70 -0.96
CA ASP A 16 -4.99 9.46 -1.02
C ASP A 16 -4.08 8.21 -1.04
N GLY A 17 -4.26 7.37 -0.03
CA GLY A 17 -3.48 6.16 0.21
C GLY A 17 -4.34 4.93 -0.02
N ILE A 18 -4.07 4.22 -1.11
CA ILE A 18 -4.80 3.01 -1.52
C ILE A 18 -3.95 1.75 -1.50
N TYR A 19 -2.66 1.88 -1.20
CA TYR A 19 -1.77 0.73 -1.11
C TYR A 19 -1.37 0.48 0.34
N ARG A 20 -1.23 -0.79 0.72
CA ARG A 20 -0.60 -1.20 1.97
C ARG A 20 0.39 -2.32 1.68
N CYS A 21 1.32 -2.57 2.58
CA CYS A 21 2.13 -3.78 2.54
C CYS A 21 1.67 -4.74 3.63
N SER A 22 1.41 -6.00 3.28
CA SER A 22 0.96 -7.01 4.24
C SER A 22 2.09 -7.51 5.15
N ASP A 23 3.34 -7.43 4.70
CA ASP A 23 4.53 -7.85 5.46
C ASP A 23 5.07 -6.76 6.39
N CYS A 24 4.72 -5.49 6.13
CA CYS A 24 5.11 -4.38 6.99
C CYS A 24 4.27 -4.34 8.27
N PHE A 25 4.92 -4.06 9.39
CA PHE A 25 4.26 -3.91 10.67
C PHE A 25 3.19 -2.80 10.62
N ASN A 26 2.03 -3.05 11.22
CA ASN A 26 0.89 -2.13 11.28
C ASN A 26 0.23 -1.78 9.93
N GLN A 27 0.68 -2.40 8.82
CA GLN A 27 0.11 -2.28 7.47
C GLN A 27 -0.32 -0.86 7.08
N PRO A 28 0.59 0.15 7.18
CA PRO A 28 0.25 1.53 6.90
C PRO A 28 -0.17 1.74 5.44
N LEU A 29 -1.01 2.77 5.22
CA LEU A 29 -1.46 3.16 3.90
C LEU A 29 -0.45 4.10 3.23
N PHE A 30 -0.29 3.91 1.93
CA PHE A 30 0.61 4.66 1.08
C PHE A 30 -0.07 4.99 -0.24
N CYS A 31 0.34 6.11 -0.83
CA CYS A 31 0.10 6.39 -2.24
C CYS A 31 1.16 5.66 -3.10
N THR A 32 0.90 5.54 -4.41
CA THR A 32 1.80 4.87 -5.37
C THR A 32 3.28 5.31 -5.30
N PRO A 33 3.63 6.61 -5.29
CA PRO A 33 5.04 7.00 -5.24
C PRO A 33 5.69 6.66 -3.89
N CYS A 34 4.96 6.86 -2.80
CA CYS A 34 5.48 6.59 -1.46
C CYS A 34 5.71 5.10 -1.22
N ILE A 35 4.81 4.22 -1.68
CA ILE A 35 4.99 2.79 -1.47
C ILE A 35 6.17 2.23 -2.28
N ARG A 36 6.36 2.73 -3.51
CA ARG A 36 7.49 2.34 -4.36
C ARG A 36 8.82 2.77 -3.74
N GLU A 37 8.92 4.00 -3.23
CA GLU A 37 10.16 4.45 -2.61
C GLU A 37 10.45 3.71 -1.30
N GLN A 38 9.44 3.52 -0.45
CA GLN A 38 9.60 2.79 0.82
C GLN A 38 9.99 1.32 0.61
N HIS A 39 9.42 0.65 -0.40
CA HIS A 39 9.67 -0.77 -0.65
C HIS A 39 10.73 -1.02 -1.72
N ARG A 40 11.42 0.02 -2.20
CA ARG A 40 12.49 -0.09 -3.19
C ARG A 40 13.62 -1.03 -2.77
N ARG A 41 13.89 -1.10 -1.47
CA ARG A 41 14.91 -1.97 -0.86
C ARG A 41 14.35 -3.32 -0.39
N ASN A 42 13.03 -3.51 -0.51
CA ASN A 42 12.29 -4.67 -0.02
C ASN A 42 11.37 -5.22 -1.11
N PRO A 43 11.89 -5.63 -2.28
CA PRO A 43 11.08 -6.00 -3.45
C PRO A 43 10.25 -7.27 -3.25
N PHE A 44 10.56 -8.08 -2.22
CA PHE A 44 9.86 -9.32 -1.91
C PHE A 44 8.64 -9.11 -0.99
N HIS A 45 8.47 -7.92 -0.44
CA HIS A 45 7.27 -7.60 0.34
C HIS A 45 6.04 -7.61 -0.57
N ARG A 46 4.95 -8.18 -0.08
CA ARG A 46 3.68 -8.20 -0.77
C ARG A 46 2.94 -6.90 -0.51
N VAL A 47 2.69 -6.18 -1.59
CA VAL A 47 1.88 -4.97 -1.57
C VAL A 47 0.50 -5.32 -2.04
N GLN A 48 -0.49 -4.74 -1.37
CA GLN A 48 -1.88 -4.87 -1.72
C GLN A 48 -2.46 -3.52 -2.10
N GLN A 49 -3.35 -3.51 -3.07
CA GLN A 49 -4.13 -2.36 -3.48
C GLN A 49 -5.58 -2.50 -3.02
N TRP A 50 -6.14 -1.41 -2.53
CA TRP A 50 -7.56 -1.31 -2.25
C TRP A 50 -8.37 -1.27 -3.55
N THR A 51 -9.25 -2.24 -3.76
CA THR A 51 -10.09 -2.36 -4.97
C THR A 51 -11.39 -1.58 -4.90
N GLY A 52 -11.72 -1.02 -3.73
CA GLY A 52 -13.04 -0.46 -3.42
C GLY A 52 -13.79 -1.28 -2.36
N SER A 53 -13.48 -2.57 -2.27
CA SER A 53 -14.17 -3.52 -1.38
C SER A 53 -13.23 -4.36 -0.51
N PHE A 54 -12.02 -4.63 -0.98
CA PHE A 54 -11.00 -5.39 -0.26
C PHE A 54 -9.59 -5.04 -0.77
N PHE A 55 -8.57 -5.50 -0.06
CA PHE A 55 -7.18 -5.42 -0.52
C PHE A 55 -6.81 -6.65 -1.33
N GLU A 56 -6.30 -6.44 -2.53
CA GLU A 56 -5.83 -7.47 -3.45
C GLU A 56 -4.32 -7.32 -3.68
N ASP A 57 -3.60 -8.44 -3.85
CA ASP A 57 -2.17 -8.43 -4.15
C ASP A 57 -1.88 -7.64 -5.44
N SER A 58 -0.93 -6.72 -5.37
CA SER A 58 -0.60 -5.82 -6.46
C SER A 58 0.84 -6.01 -6.87
N VAL A 59 1.05 -6.37 -8.14
CA VAL A 59 2.38 -6.53 -8.74
C VAL A 59 3.09 -5.18 -8.97
N ALA A 60 2.44 -4.05 -8.68
CA ALA A 60 2.87 -2.70 -9.07
C ALA A 60 4.21 -2.23 -8.47
N ILE A 61 4.80 -2.99 -7.55
CA ILE A 61 6.12 -2.71 -6.94
C ILE A 61 7.23 -3.67 -7.40
N ALA A 62 6.92 -4.73 -8.14
CA ALA A 62 7.91 -5.74 -8.56
C ALA A 62 8.73 -5.34 -9.79
N SER A 63 8.48 -4.17 -10.37
CA SER A 63 9.18 -3.69 -11.58
C SER A 63 9.91 -2.37 -11.32
N ALA A 64 11.14 -2.50 -10.83
CA ALA A 64 12.28 -1.67 -11.20
C ALA A 64 13.56 -2.50 -11.06
#